data_AF-A0A658NNB5-F1
#
_entry.id   AF-A0A658NNB5-F1
#
_cell.length_a   1.000
_cell.length_b   1.000
_cell.length_c   1.000
_cell.angle_alpha   90.00
_cell.angle_beta   90.00
_cell.angle_gamma   90.00
#
_symmetry.space_group_name_H-M   'P 1'
#
loop_
_entity.id
_entity.type
_entity.pdbx_description
1 polymer ?
#
loop_
_entity_poly.entity_id
_entity_poly.type
_entity_poly.pdbx_seq_one_letter_code
_entity_poly.pdbx_strand_id
1 'polypeptide(L)'
;IDPYLRPLYDALHDMLDPESLPKLLTGGVIEVAPLAYMRGRTLNDAFIVLDEAQNTTVEQMKMFLTRIGFGSTAVVTGDVTQVDLPRSQRSGLRHVTE
;
A
#
# COMPACT_ATOMS: atom_id res chain seq x y z
N ILE A 1 -12.34 -1.05 14.88
CA ILE A 1 -11.59 -1.11 13.60
C ILE A 1 -12.19 -0.03 12.71
N ASP A 2 -11.35 0.84 12.15
CA ASP A 2 -11.78 1.84 11.17
C ASP A 2 -12.52 1.13 10.01
N PRO A 3 -13.76 1.54 9.65
CA PRO A 3 -14.51 0.92 8.56
C PRO A 3 -13.74 0.77 7.26
N TYR A 4 -12.81 1.70 6.96
CA TYR A 4 -11.99 1.65 5.75
C TYR A 4 -10.95 0.54 5.75
N LEU A 5 -10.55 0.06 6.92
CA LEU A 5 -9.56 -1.02 7.04
C LEU A 5 -10.21 -2.41 7.08
N ARG A 6 -11.52 -2.49 7.36
CA ARG A 6 -12.23 -3.77 7.54
C ARG A 6 -12.04 -4.74 6.36
N PRO A 7 -12.17 -4.35 5.08
CA PRO A 7 -11.96 -5.28 3.96
C PRO A 7 -10.57 -5.91 3.94
N LEU A 8 -9.55 -5.14 4.33
CA LEU A 8 -8.18 -5.63 4.38
C LEU A 8 -7.97 -6.58 5.57
N TYR A 9 -8.59 -6.31 6.73
CA TYR A 9 -8.60 -7.25 7.84
C TYR A 9 -9.33 -8.55 7.49
N ASP A 10 -10.45 -8.47 6.78
CA ASP A 10 -11.21 -9.64 6.34
C ASP A 10 -10.36 -10.51 5.38
N ALA A 11 -9.68 -9.89 4.41
CA ALA A 11 -8.77 -10.60 3.52
C ALA A 11 -7.59 -11.26 4.26
N LEU A 12 -7.03 -10.59 5.27
CA LEU A 12 -5.97 -11.17 6.10
C LEU A 12 -6.49 -12.36 6.94
N HIS A 13 -7.74 -12.30 7.41
CA HIS A 13 -8.37 -13.41 8.15
C HIS A 13 -8.62 -14.64 7.27
N ASP A 14 -8.86 -14.47 5.97
CA ASP A 14 -9.01 -15.59 5.03
C ASP A 14 -7.69 -16.31 4.72
N MET A 15 -6.55 -15.62 4.88
CA MET A 15 -5.22 -16.12 4.53
C MET A 15 -4.41 -16.62 5.74
N LEU A 16 -4.76 -16.21 6.95
CA LEU A 16 -3.99 -16.45 8.18
C LEU A 16 -4.87 -17.06 9.26
N ASP A 17 -4.26 -17.88 10.13
CA ASP A 17 -4.97 -18.42 11.29
C ASP A 17 -5.51 -17.27 12.16
N PRO A 18 -6.80 -17.29 12.56
CA PRO A 18 -7.44 -16.19 13.30
C PRO A 18 -6.73 -15.81 14.59
N GLU A 19 -6.06 -16.75 15.25
CA GLU A 19 -5.30 -16.52 16.48
C GLU A 19 -3.92 -15.87 16.25
N SER A 20 -3.39 -15.97 15.03
CA SER A 20 -2.07 -15.47 14.65
C SER A 20 -2.09 -13.99 14.25
N LEU A 21 -3.14 -13.56 13.54
CA LEU A 21 -3.24 -12.21 12.98
C LEU A 21 -3.10 -11.10 14.04
N PRO A 22 -3.81 -11.14 15.19
CA PRO A 22 -3.64 -10.12 16.23
C PRO A 22 -2.20 -10.03 16.77
N LYS A 23 -1.48 -11.16 16.83
CA LYS A 23 -0.08 -11.22 17.29
C LYS A 23 0.85 -10.59 16.26
N LEU A 24 0.66 -10.89 14.98
CA LEU A 24 1.47 -10.34 13.88
C LEU A 24 1.30 -8.82 13.74
N LEU A 25 0.07 -8.33 13.91
CA LEU A 25 -0.23 -6.89 13.90
C LEU A 25 0.38 -6.17 15.10
N THR A 26 0.14 -6.67 16.31
CA THR A 26 0.68 -6.06 17.54
C THR A 26 2.20 -6.12 17.57
N GLY A 27 2.80 -7.16 17.00
CA GLY A 27 4.25 -7.33 16.85
C GLY A 27 4.87 -6.50 15.72
N GLY A 28 4.07 -5.78 14.93
CA GLY A 28 4.56 -4.96 13.81
C GLY A 28 5.08 -5.76 12.61
N VAL A 29 4.81 -7.07 12.55
CA VAL A 29 5.18 -7.92 11.41
C VAL A 29 4.27 -7.63 10.22
N ILE A 30 2.98 -7.42 10.49
CA ILE A 30 2.02 -6.92 9.51
C ILE A 30 1.69 -5.48 9.91
N GLU A 31 1.90 -4.56 8.98
CA GLU A 31 1.55 -3.15 9.16
C GLU A 31 0.57 -2.72 8.07
N VAL A 32 -0.55 -2.14 8.49
CA VAL A 32 -1.54 -1.53 7.60
C VAL A 32 -1.52 -0.03 7.88
N ALA A 33 -1.06 0.75 6.91
CA ALA A 33 -0.88 2.18 7.09
C ALA A 33 -1.21 2.94 5.80
N PRO A 34 -1.75 4.17 5.91
CA PRO A 34 -2.01 5.00 4.75
C PRO A 34 -0.69 5.44 4.10
N LEU A 35 -0.71 5.69 2.79
CA LEU A 35 0.48 6.04 2.01
C LEU A 35 1.30 7.21 2.60
N ALA A 36 0.63 8.20 3.22
CA ALA A 36 1.29 9.35 3.85
C ALA A 36 2.30 8.95 4.95
N TYR A 37 2.09 7.81 5.62
CA TYR A 37 2.96 7.32 6.70
C TYR A 37 4.27 6.74 6.16
N MET A 38 4.36 6.49 4.86
CA MET A 38 5.58 6.01 4.21
C MET A 38 6.63 7.12 4.05
N ARG A 39 6.24 8.39 4.17
CA ARG A 39 7.15 9.53 3.99
C ARG A 39 8.30 9.46 4.99
N GLY A 40 9.53 9.54 4.48
CA GLY A 40 10.74 9.53 5.31
C GLY A 40 11.15 8.16 5.84
N ARG A 41 10.41 7.09 5.52
CA ARG A 41 10.79 5.71 5.87
C ARG A 41 11.71 5.10 4.82
N THR A 42 12.46 4.10 5.23
CA THR A 42 13.11 3.14 4.33
C THR A 42 12.61 1.77 4.76
N LEU A 43 12.01 1.04 3.82
CA LEU A 43 11.41 -0.27 4.04
C LEU A 43 12.43 -1.29 3.58
N ASN A 44 13.21 -1.85 4.51
CA ASN A 44 14.17 -2.92 4.25
C ASN A 44 13.58 -4.27 4.66
N ASP A 45 14.02 -5.35 4.01
CA ASP A 45 13.63 -6.73 4.28
C ASP A 45 12.10 -6.93 4.41
N ALA A 46 11.33 -6.22 3.58
CA ALA A 46 9.87 -6.16 3.65
C ALA A 46 9.20 -6.57 2.34
N PHE A 47 8.01 -7.17 2.46
CA PHE A 47 7.08 -7.33 1.35
C PHE A 47 6.00 -6.26 1.45
N ILE A 48 5.93 -5.36 0.47
CA ILE A 48 5.09 -4.17 0.51
C ILE A 48 4.04 -4.26 -0.57
N VAL A 49 2.78 -4.02 -0.21
CA VAL A 49 1.67 -3.91 -1.16
C VAL A 49 1.15 -2.48 -1.14
N LEU A 50 1.20 -1.81 -2.29
CA LEU A 50 0.49 -0.55 -2.51
C LEU A 50 -0.76 -0.86 -3.33
N ASP A 51 -1.91 -0.82 -2.66
CA ASP A 51 -3.20 -1.05 -3.29
C ASP A 51 -3.89 0.24 -3.72
N GLU A 52 -4.82 0.12 -4.66
CA GLU A 52 -5.56 1.24 -5.27
C GLU A 52 -4.62 2.32 -5.83
N ALA A 53 -3.50 1.89 -6.42
CA ALA A 53 -2.42 2.79 -6.84
C ALA A 53 -2.82 3.78 -7.94
N GLN A 54 -3.93 3.54 -8.65
CA GLN A 54 -4.50 4.52 -9.58
C GLN A 54 -4.87 5.84 -8.91
N ASN A 55 -5.13 5.81 -7.59
CA ASN A 55 -5.46 6.97 -6.77
C ASN A 55 -4.22 7.67 -6.16
N THR A 56 -3.02 7.33 -6.64
CA THR A 56 -1.80 8.05 -6.28
C THR A 56 -1.43 9.08 -7.35
N THR A 57 -0.97 10.27 -6.94
CA THR A 57 -0.34 11.22 -7.87
C THR A 57 1.05 10.73 -8.27
N VAL A 58 1.63 11.32 -9.33
CA VAL A 58 3.01 11.04 -9.75
C VAL A 58 4.00 11.27 -8.60
N GLU A 59 3.83 12.35 -7.83
CA GLU A 59 4.67 12.67 -6.69
C GLU A 59 4.53 11.65 -5.56
N GLN A 60 3.31 11.17 -5.30
CA GLN A 60 3.04 10.15 -4.29
C GLN A 60 3.62 8.79 -4.69
N MET A 61 3.46 8.39 -5.96
CA MET A 61 4.09 7.18 -6.50
C MET A 61 5.62 7.26 -6.41
N LYS A 62 6.21 8.39 -6.80
CA LYS A 62 7.66 8.61 -6.64
C LYS A 62 8.08 8.57 -5.17
N MET A 63 7.31 9.19 -4.28
CA MET A 63 7.56 9.14 -2.84
C MET A 63 7.60 7.70 -2.36
N PHE A 64 6.59 6.89 -2.69
CA PHE A 64 6.49 5.47 -2.36
C PHE A 64 7.68 4.65 -2.88
N LEU A 65 7.96 4.72 -4.19
CA LEU A 65 9.00 3.90 -4.82
C LEU A 65 10.39 4.17 -4.22
N THR A 66 10.66 5.41 -3.81
CA THR A 66 11.93 5.75 -3.14
C THR A 66 12.03 5.29 -1.68
N ARG A 67 10.98 4.68 -1.11
CA ARG A 67 11.03 4.08 0.23
C ARG A 67 11.47 2.62 0.19
N ILE A 68 11.43 1.97 -0.97
CA ILE A 68 11.79 0.56 -1.11
C ILE A 68 13.30 0.41 -0.92
N GLY A 69 13.69 -0.26 0.15
CA GLY A 69 15.07 -0.49 0.56
C GLY A 69 15.59 -1.86 0.13
N PHE A 70 16.72 -2.25 0.72
CA PHE A 70 17.38 -3.52 0.40
C PHE A 70 16.54 -4.72 0.87
N GLY A 71 16.68 -5.84 0.15
CA GLY A 71 15.99 -7.09 0.49
C GLY A 71 14.46 -7.03 0.37
N SER A 72 13.90 -5.93 -0.14
CA SER A 72 12.46 -5.70 -0.17
C SER A 72 11.86 -5.95 -1.54
N THR A 73 10.61 -6.38 -1.55
CA THR A 73 9.81 -6.53 -2.76
C THR A 73 8.56 -5.69 -2.61
N ALA A 74 8.23 -4.89 -3.62
CA ALA A 74 7.00 -4.12 -3.67
C ALA A 74 6.10 -4.61 -4.81
N VAL A 75 4.82 -4.79 -4.50
CA VAL A 75 3.75 -5.06 -5.46
C VAL A 75 2.83 -3.85 -5.47
N VAL A 76 2.57 -3.32 -6.66
CA VAL A 76 1.68 -2.17 -6.88
C VAL A 76 0.46 -2.67 -7.65
N THR A 77 -0.73 -2.53 -7.05
CA THR A 77 -2.01 -2.97 -7.63
C THR A 77 -2.91 -1.77 -7.89
N GLY A 78 -3.76 -1.87 -8.91
CA GLY A 78 -4.74 -0.83 -9.24
C GLY A 78 -5.35 -0.98 -10.63
N ASP A 79 -6.44 -0.25 -10.87
CA ASP A 79 -7.16 -0.21 -12.15
C ASP A 79 -7.09 1.20 -12.76
N VAL A 80 -6.36 1.36 -13.87
CA VAL A 80 -6.17 2.65 -14.57
C VAL A 80 -7.46 3.26 -15.15
N THR A 81 -8.56 2.51 -15.17
CA THR A 81 -9.87 2.98 -15.61
C THR A 81 -10.68 3.65 -14.49
N GLN A 82 -10.30 3.43 -13.21
CA GLN A 82 -11.04 3.87 -12.02
C GLN A 82 -10.27 4.91 -11.20
N VAL A 83 -9.79 5.97 -11.87
CA VAL A 83 -9.02 7.05 -11.21
C VAL A 83 -9.96 8.04 -10.52
N ASP A 84 -9.86 8.14 -9.19
CA ASP A 84 -10.65 9.06 -8.34
C ASP A 84 -9.91 10.37 -8.01
N LEU A 85 -8.78 10.64 -8.66
CA LEU A 85 -8.04 11.87 -8.48
C LEU A 85 -8.79 13.09 -9.06
N PRO A 86 -8.60 14.29 -8.47
CA PRO A 86 -9.06 15.53 -9.11
C PRO A 86 -8.54 15.63 -10.54
N ARG A 87 -9.38 16.14 -11.48
CA ARG A 87 -9.04 16.19 -12.92
C ARG A 87 -7.72 16.90 -13.26
N SER A 88 -7.22 17.77 -12.37
CA SER A 88 -5.95 18.47 -12.54
C SER A 88 -4.72 17.63 -12.17
N GLN A 89 -4.91 16.47 -11.54
CA GLN A 89 -3.83 15.60 -11.08
C GLN A 89 -3.71 14.38 -11.99
N ARG A 90 -2.48 14.08 -12.43
CA ARG A 90 -2.19 12.88 -13.20
C ARG A 90 -1.93 11.72 -12.24
N SER A 91 -2.57 10.59 -12.51
CA SER A 91 -2.30 9.33 -11.80
C SER A 91 -0.86 8.87 -12.05
N GLY A 92 -0.17 8.53 -10.97
CA GLY A 92 1.18 7.94 -11.01
C GLY A 92 1.18 6.57 -11.68
N LEU A 93 0.13 5.76 -11.45
CA LEU A 93 -0.01 4.45 -12.08
C LEU A 93 -0.15 4.58 -13.61
N ARG A 94 -1.05 5.45 -14.10
CA ARG A 94 -1.16 5.69 -15.55
C ARG A 94 0.13 6.21 -16.16
N HIS A 95 0.84 7.08 -15.47
CA HIS A 95 2.09 7.65 -15.97
C HIS A 95 3.14 6.59 -16.28
N VAL A 96 3.20 5.50 -15.50
CA VAL A 96 4.23 4.45 -15.67
C VAL A 96 3.81 3.33 -16.62
N THR A 97 2.51 3.21 -16.92
CA THR A 97 1.98 2.19 -17.83
C THR A 97 1.84 2.67 -19.28
N GLU A 98 1.89 3.99 -19.50
CA GLU A 98 1.84 4.65 -20.82
C GLU A 98 3.25 4.97 -21.32
#